data_AF-A0A1A3GLG7-F1
#
_entry.id   AF-A0A1A3GLG7-F1
#
_cell.length_a   1.000
_cell.length_b   1.000
_cell.length_c   1.000
_cell.angle_alpha   90.00
_cell.angle_beta   90.00
_cell.angle_gamma   90.00
#
_symmetry.space_group_name_H-M   'P 1'
#
loop_
_entity.id
_entity.type
_entity.pdbx_description
1 polymer ?
#
loop_
_entity_poly.entity_id
_entity_poly.type
_entity_poly.pdbx_seq_one_letter_code
_entity_poly.pdbx_strand_id
1 'polypeptide(L)'
;MVSGPGGSFYPAPKELRAFPNAKTATRKTGMSGGRMRRRWKDDDGTIYEWDSQHGKVEVYNKRGVHQGEFDPDTGAQTKPADPGRKVEP
;
A
#
# COMPACT_ATOMS: atom_id res chain seq x y z
N MET A 1 10.98 -4.75 -11.45
CA MET A 1 10.42 -6.04 -10.96
C MET A 1 11.57 -6.93 -10.51
N VAL A 2 11.37 -7.72 -9.46
CA VAL A 2 12.31 -8.73 -8.96
C VAL A 2 11.70 -10.09 -9.23
N SER A 3 12.43 -10.98 -9.90
CA SER A 3 11.98 -12.35 -10.19
C SER A 3 12.66 -13.34 -9.25
N GLY A 4 11.89 -14.28 -8.70
CA GLY A 4 12.39 -15.35 -7.84
C GLY A 4 11.54 -16.62 -7.95
N PRO A 5 11.87 -17.68 -7.20
CA PRO A 5 11.19 -18.97 -7.26
C PRO A 5 9.69 -18.92 -6.91
N GLY A 6 9.19 -17.80 -6.36
CA GLY A 6 7.78 -17.54 -6.09
C GLY A 6 7.09 -16.58 -7.07
N GLY A 7 7.69 -16.27 -8.22
CA GLY A 7 7.18 -15.33 -9.22
C GLY A 7 7.84 -13.95 -9.19
N SER A 8 7.36 -13.07 -10.06
CA SER A 8 7.84 -11.68 -10.18
C SER A 8 7.03 -10.75 -9.30
N PHE A 9 7.70 -9.83 -8.59
CA PHE A 9 7.04 -8.81 -7.76
C PHE A 9 7.72 -7.45 -7.89
N TYR A 10 7.00 -6.39 -7.56
CA TYR A 10 7.53 -5.04 -7.43
C TYR A 10 8.02 -4.83 -5.99
N PRO A 11 9.30 -4.49 -5.79
CA PRO A 11 9.81 -4.21 -4.45
C PRO A 11 9.15 -2.94 -3.92
N ALA A 12 8.80 -2.94 -2.63
CA ALA A 12 8.25 -1.75 -2.01
C ALA A 12 9.31 -0.64 -2.01
N PRO A 13 8.96 0.60 -2.39
CA PRO A 13 9.88 1.72 -2.23
C PRO A 13 10.14 1.96 -0.74
N LYS A 14 11.21 2.70 -0.42
CA LYS A 14 11.47 3.09 0.98
C LYS A 14 10.45 4.12 1.46
N GLU A 15 10.12 5.06 0.58
CA GLU A 15 9.25 6.21 0.78
C GLU A 15 8.30 6.33 -0.40
N LEU A 16 7.17 6.99 -0.18
CA LEU A 16 6.17 7.23 -1.21
C LEU A 16 6.33 8.68 -1.69
N ARG A 17 6.96 8.90 -2.84
CA ARG A 17 7.31 10.25 -3.33
C ARG A 17 6.09 11.16 -3.46
N ALA A 18 4.96 10.63 -3.91
CA ALA A 18 3.71 11.38 -4.02
C ALA A 18 3.00 11.63 -2.68
N PHE A 19 3.42 10.93 -1.61
CA PHE A 19 2.80 10.98 -0.29
C PHE A 19 3.88 11.30 0.77
N PRO A 20 4.46 12.51 0.74
CA PRO A 20 5.64 12.86 1.55
C PRO A 20 5.40 12.81 3.06
N ASN A 21 4.15 12.91 3.49
CA ASN A 21 3.78 12.84 4.91
C ASN A 21 3.63 11.39 5.42
N ALA A 22 3.62 10.39 4.53
CA ALA A 22 3.44 8.99 4.88
C ALA A 22 4.73 8.40 5.48
N LYS A 23 4.67 8.04 6.76
CA LYS A 23 5.80 7.46 7.51
C LYS A 23 5.60 5.96 7.69
N THR A 24 6.69 5.19 7.76
CA THR A 24 6.60 3.73 7.93
C THR A 24 5.80 3.38 9.17
N ALA A 25 4.87 2.42 9.05
CA ALA A 25 3.99 2.01 10.14
C ALA A 25 4.05 0.49 10.37
N THR A 26 3.56 0.05 11.53
CA THR A 26 3.43 -1.37 11.86
C THR A 26 2.60 -2.09 10.82
N ARG A 27 3.12 -3.18 10.27
CA ARG A 27 2.47 -3.96 9.22
C ARG A 27 1.40 -4.86 9.84
N LYS A 28 0.18 -4.84 9.30
CA LYS A 28 -0.95 -5.63 9.82
C LYS A 28 -1.60 -6.56 8.81
N THR A 29 -1.48 -6.27 7.51
CA THR A 29 -2.05 -7.14 6.46
C THR A 29 -1.08 -8.24 6.06
N GLY A 30 -1.50 -9.49 6.24
CA GLY A 30 -0.77 -10.68 5.82
C GLY A 30 -0.76 -10.90 4.31
N MET A 31 0.27 -11.59 3.83
CA MET A 31 0.43 -12.08 2.47
C MET A 31 0.75 -13.58 2.51
N SER A 32 0.69 -14.24 1.35
CA SER A 32 1.11 -15.63 1.22
C SER A 32 2.57 -15.83 1.67
N GLY A 33 2.85 -16.99 2.25
CA GLY A 33 4.19 -17.34 2.75
C GLY A 33 4.61 -16.58 4.01
N GLY A 34 3.66 -16.12 4.84
CA GLY A 34 3.93 -15.51 6.15
C GLY A 34 4.52 -14.10 6.09
N ARG A 35 4.52 -13.47 4.91
CA ARG A 35 5.00 -12.09 4.73
C ARG A 35 3.91 -11.09 5.09
N MET A 36 4.29 -9.86 5.44
CA MET A 36 3.36 -8.76 5.73
C MET A 36 3.54 -7.61 4.75
N ARG A 37 2.45 -7.00 4.29
CA ARG A 37 2.48 -5.86 3.37
C ARG A 37 3.25 -4.70 3.99
N ARG A 38 4.08 -4.03 3.19
CA ARG A 38 4.72 -2.79 3.63
C ARG A 38 3.61 -1.76 3.84
N ARG A 39 3.67 -1.07 4.99
CA ARG A 39 2.66 -0.11 5.39
C ARG A 39 3.30 1.23 5.78
N TRP A 40 2.62 2.31 5.44
CA TRP A 40 2.86 3.66 5.93
C TRP A 40 1.57 4.26 6.49
N LYS A 41 1.72 5.29 7.32
CA LYS A 41 0.62 6.08 7.87
C LYS A 41 1.04 7.56 7.91
N ASP A 42 0.14 8.45 7.56
CA ASP A 42 0.36 9.90 7.73
C ASP A 42 -0.22 10.41 9.06
N ASP A 43 -0.04 11.70 9.32
CA ASP A 43 -0.47 12.33 10.56
C ASP A 43 -2.01 12.48 10.65
N ASP A 44 -2.73 12.44 9.52
CA ASP A 44 -4.21 12.40 9.46
C ASP A 44 -4.78 10.99 9.74
N GLY A 45 -3.89 10.00 9.80
CA GLY A 45 -4.20 8.60 10.02
C GLY A 45 -4.56 7.83 8.75
N THR A 46 -4.34 8.40 7.57
CA THR A 46 -4.43 7.71 6.28
C THR A 46 -3.40 6.60 6.22
N ILE A 47 -3.82 5.43 5.75
CA ILE A 47 -3.01 4.23 5.70
C ILE A 47 -2.69 3.91 4.25
N TYR A 48 -1.44 3.55 4.01
CA TYR A 48 -0.91 3.23 2.70
C TYR A 48 -0.32 1.84 2.75
N GLU A 49 -0.78 0.93 1.90
CA GLU A 49 -0.22 -0.41 1.77
C GLU A 49 0.36 -0.66 0.39
N TRP A 50 1.53 -1.29 0.33
CA TRP A 50 2.14 -1.66 -0.94
C TRP A 50 1.49 -2.90 -1.54
N ASP A 51 1.01 -2.76 -2.77
CA ASP A 51 0.67 -3.88 -3.63
C ASP A 51 1.90 -4.28 -4.46
N SER A 52 2.59 -5.33 -4.00
CA SER A 52 3.76 -5.87 -4.68
C SER A 52 3.45 -6.59 -5.98
N GLN A 53 2.20 -6.94 -6.27
CA GLN A 53 1.82 -7.57 -7.54
C GLN A 53 1.73 -6.53 -8.65
N HIS A 54 1.21 -5.33 -8.34
CA HIS A 54 0.96 -4.28 -9.33
C HIS A 54 1.95 -3.11 -9.27
N GLY A 55 2.77 -3.02 -8.20
CA GLY A 55 3.68 -1.90 -8.01
C GLY A 55 2.95 -0.59 -7.73
N LYS A 56 1.89 -0.67 -6.91
CA LYS A 56 0.99 0.44 -6.60
C LYS A 56 0.76 0.54 -5.10
N VAL A 57 0.24 1.69 -4.67
CA VAL A 57 -0.15 1.90 -3.28
C VAL A 57 -1.67 1.85 -3.15
N GLU A 58 -2.16 0.99 -2.29
CA GLU A 58 -3.57 0.94 -1.89
C GLU A 58 -3.74 1.90 -0.70
N VAL A 59 -4.67 2.84 -0.81
CA VAL A 59 -4.90 3.88 0.20
C VAL A 59 -6.17 3.60 0.97
N TYR A 60 -6.13 3.80 2.30
CA TYR A 60 -7.26 3.62 3.19
C TYR A 60 -7.36 4.82 4.13
N ASN A 61 -8.58 5.22 4.48
CA ASN A 61 -8.76 6.28 5.48
C ASN A 61 -8.42 5.77 6.89
N LYS A 62 -8.47 6.66 7.90
CA LYS A 62 -8.21 6.32 9.31
C LYS A 62 -9.12 5.24 9.93
N ARG A 63 -10.21 4.88 9.25
CA ARG A 63 -11.12 3.79 9.64
C ARG A 63 -10.85 2.50 8.87
N GLY A 64 -9.78 2.46 8.08
CA GLY A 64 -9.37 1.31 7.28
C GLY A 64 -10.24 1.09 6.05
N VAL A 65 -11.04 2.07 5.61
CA VAL A 65 -11.89 1.94 4.41
C VAL A 65 -11.08 2.33 3.18
N HIS A 66 -11.10 1.48 2.15
CA HIS A 66 -10.35 1.69 0.92
C HIS A 66 -10.80 2.95 0.16
N GLN A 67 -9.83 3.74 -0.29
CA GLN A 67 -10.01 5.00 -1.02
C GLN A 67 -9.55 4.90 -2.48
N GLY A 68 -8.83 3.83 -2.85
CA GLY A 68 -8.39 3.56 -4.20
C GLY A 68 -6.95 3.09 -4.28
N GLU A 69 -6.55 2.75 -5.51
CA GLU A 69 -5.18 2.41 -5.88
C GLU A 69 -4.54 3.66 -6.51
N PHE A 70 -3.29 3.94 -6.14
CA PHE A 70 -2.55 5.10 -6.60
C PHE A 70 -1.14 4.73 -7.05
N ASP A 71 -0.62 5.55 -7.95
CA ASP A 71 0.78 5.52 -8.33
C ASP A 71 1.66 6.15 -7.23
N PRO A 72 2.71 5.46 -6.75
CA PRO A 72 3.51 5.92 -5.60
C PRO A 72 4.38 7.15 -5.90
N ASP A 73 4.67 7.41 -7.18
CA ASP A 73 5.57 8.46 -7.62
C ASP A 73 4.83 9.73 -8.05
N THR A 74 3.69 9.57 -8.71
CA THR A 74 2.88 10.68 -9.24
C THR A 74 1.65 11.01 -8.40
N GLY A 75 1.16 10.06 -7.59
CA GLY A 75 -0.08 10.21 -6.83
C GLY A 75 -1.33 10.10 -7.70
N ALA A 76 -1.19 9.75 -8.98
CA ALA A 76 -2.32 9.55 -9.87
C ALA A 76 -3.13 8.33 -9.40
N GLN A 77 -4.45 8.51 -9.27
CA GLN A 77 -5.35 7.41 -8.95
C GLN A 77 -5.49 6.48 -10.17
N THR A 78 -5.17 5.20 -9.99
CA THR A 78 -5.25 4.18 -11.04
C THR A 78 -6.51 3.33 -10.93
N LYS A 79 -7.10 3.22 -9.74
CA LYS A 79 -8.39 2.56 -9.51
C LYS A 79 -9.24 3.29 -8.49
N PRO A 80 -10.58 3.28 -8.64
CA PRO A 80 -11.49 3.91 -7.69
C PRO A 80 -11.50 3.17 -6.33
N ALA A 81 -12.11 3.81 -5.34
CA ALA A 81 -12.40 3.19 -4.05
C ALA A 81 -13.25 1.92 -4.22
N ASP A 82 -13.02 0.96 -3.33
CA ASP A 82 -13.77 -0.31 -3.28
C ASP A 82 -14.28 -0.48 -1.85
N PRO A 83 -15.58 -0.27 -1.58
CA PRO A 83 -16.12 -0.31 -0.21
C PRO A 83 -16.05 -1.70 0.43
N GLY A 84 -15.86 -2.76 -0.36
CA GLY A 84 -15.65 -4.13 0.13
C GLY A 84 -14.24 -4.36 0.69
N ARG A 85 -13.27 -3.52 0.31
CA ARG A 85 -11.88 -3.62 0.79
C ARG A 85 -11.70 -2.83 2.07
N LYS A 86 -11.22 -3.53 3.11
CA LYS A 86 -10.92 -2.94 4.42
C LYS A 86 -9.61 -3.48 4.99
N VAL A 87 -8.98 -2.68 5.83
CA VAL A 87 -7.81 -3.06 6.63
C VAL A 87 -8.01 -2.69 8.08
N GLU A 88 -7.26 -3.33 8.97
CA GLU A 88 -7.16 -2.88 10.36
C GLU A 88 -6.44 -1.52 10.41
N PRO A 89 -7.01 -0.48 11.06
CA PRO A 89 -6.43 0.86 11.15
C PRO A 89 -5.07 0.99 11.86
#